data_AF-A0A450WJ70-F1
#
_entry.id   AF-A0A450WJ70-F1
#
_cell.length_a   1.000
_cell.length_b   1.000
_cell.length_c   1.000
_cell.angle_alpha   90.00
_cell.angle_beta   90.00
_cell.angle_gamma   90.00
#
_symmetry.space_group_name_H-M   'P 1'
#
loop_
_entity.id
_entity.type
_entity.pdbx_description
1 polymer ?
#
loop_
_entity_poly.entity_id
_entity_poly.type
_entity_poly.pdbx_seq_one_letter_code
_entity_poly.pdbx_strand_id
1 'polypeptide(L)'
;MLLCASANRAKSWSCENCSNWRKRDIDVCKFCYWAYPESYTHIATRDIRRLDLLWSGKETAEYNLLIEEAEKAQEKAPEYVKNVLRKHFKRKSSEPA
;
A
#
# COMPACT_ATOMS: atom_id res chain seq x y z
N MET A 1 5.30 -10.35 -3.62
CA MET A 1 6.78 -10.31 -3.72
C MET A 1 7.18 -10.48 -5.17
N LEU A 2 8.24 -9.81 -5.65
CA LEU A 2 8.73 -9.77 -7.04
C LEU A 2 9.10 -11.14 -7.69
N LEU A 3 8.77 -12.23 -7.02
CA LEU A 3 9.12 -13.60 -7.40
C LEU A 3 8.07 -14.25 -8.32
N CYS A 4 6.90 -13.65 -8.51
CA CYS A 4 5.89 -14.15 -9.45
C CYS A 4 5.94 -13.41 -10.80
N ALA A 5 5.53 -14.10 -11.86
CA ALA A 5 5.52 -13.56 -13.22
C ALA A 5 4.67 -12.27 -13.35
N SER A 6 3.55 -12.19 -12.62
CA SER A 6 2.70 -11.01 -12.61
C SER A 6 3.39 -9.80 -11.97
N ALA A 7 4.12 -9.99 -10.86
CA ALA A 7 4.87 -8.92 -10.22
C ALA A 7 6.02 -8.42 -11.10
N ASN A 8 6.71 -9.31 -11.81
CA ASN A 8 7.77 -8.93 -12.75
C ASN A 8 7.21 -8.13 -13.94
N ARG A 9 6.08 -8.54 -14.51
CA ARG A 9 5.40 -7.77 -15.56
C ARG A 9 4.98 -6.37 -15.09
N ALA A 10 4.43 -6.29 -13.87
CA ALA A 10 4.05 -5.02 -13.28
C ALA A 10 5.26 -4.10 -13.04
N LYS A 11 6.41 -4.67 -12.63
CA LYS A 11 7.69 -3.95 -12.54
C LYS A 11 8.14 -3.43 -13.90
N SER A 12 8.22 -4.27 -14.92
CA SER A 12 8.66 -3.84 -16.26
C SER A 12 7.81 -2.70 -16.79
N TRP A 13 6.49 -2.86 -16.76
CA TRP A 13 5.57 -1.80 -17.20
C TRP A 13 5.73 -0.52 -16.39
N SER A 14 5.86 -0.62 -15.06
CA SER A 14 6.05 0.55 -14.20
C SER A 14 7.37 1.27 -14.48
N CYS A 15 8.45 0.53 -14.72
CA CYS A 15 9.77 1.07 -15.00
C CYS A 15 9.81 1.76 -16.37
N GLU A 16 9.21 1.14 -17.39
CA GLU A 16 9.10 1.72 -18.75
C GLU A 16 8.33 3.05 -18.77
N ASN A 17 7.35 3.19 -17.87
CA ASN A 17 6.53 4.38 -17.72
C ASN A 17 7.02 5.34 -16.61
N CYS A 18 8.17 5.04 -15.99
CA CYS A 18 8.74 5.86 -14.93
C CYS A 18 9.45 7.09 -15.52
N SER A 19 9.31 8.26 -14.89
CA SER A 19 10.07 9.46 -15.30
C SER A 19 11.59 9.27 -15.23
N ASN A 20 12.05 8.38 -14.32
CA ASN A 20 13.45 8.02 -14.17
C ASN A 20 13.95 7.02 -15.23
N TRP A 21 13.11 6.52 -16.14
CA TRP A 21 13.53 5.57 -17.20
C TRP A 21 14.63 6.14 -18.11
N ARG A 22 14.51 7.43 -18.45
CA ARG A 22 15.49 8.13 -19.29
C ARG A 22 16.72 8.57 -18.50
N LYS A 23 16.51 9.10 -17.29
CA LYS A 23 17.58 9.63 -16.42
C LYS A 23 18.45 8.53 -15.82
N ARG A 24 17.85 7.38 -15.52
CA ARG A 24 18.50 6.20 -14.92
C ARG A 24 19.28 6.52 -13.64
N ASP A 25 18.75 7.45 -12.84
CA ASP A 25 19.33 7.78 -11.55
C ASP A 25 19.15 6.60 -10.59
N ILE A 26 20.27 6.06 -10.13
CA ILE A 26 20.28 4.88 -9.25
C ILE A 26 19.71 5.25 -7.87
N ASP A 27 19.95 6.46 -7.37
CA ASP A 27 19.50 6.86 -6.05
C ASP A 27 17.97 6.99 -6.01
N VAL A 28 17.36 7.44 -7.10
CA VAL A 28 15.90 7.36 -7.25
C VAL A 28 15.44 5.91 -7.21
N CYS A 29 16.08 4.99 -7.94
CA CYS A 29 15.68 3.59 -7.94
C CYS A 29 15.82 2.91 -6.57
N LYS A 30 16.82 3.26 -5.76
CA LYS A 30 17.04 2.71 -4.42
C LYS A 30 15.88 2.97 -3.45
N PHE A 31 15.07 4.00 -3.68
CA PHE A 31 13.89 4.29 -2.85
C PHE A 31 12.57 3.91 -3.52
N CYS A 32 12.61 3.18 -4.64
CA CYS A 32 11.44 2.71 -5.35
C CYS A 32 10.98 1.33 -4.83
N TYR A 33 9.66 1.13 -4.76
CA TYR A 33 9.04 -0.16 -4.37
C TYR A 33 9.57 -1.36 -5.15
N TRP A 34 9.90 -1.17 -6.43
CA TRP A 34 10.38 -2.24 -7.30
C TRP A 34 11.85 -2.65 -7.07
N ALA A 35 12.57 -1.88 -6.26
CA ALA A 35 13.92 -2.19 -5.82
C ALA A 35 13.91 -2.72 -4.37
N TYR A 36 13.30 -1.97 -3.45
CA TYR A 36 13.31 -2.25 -2.01
C TYR A 36 11.91 -2.06 -1.39
N PRO A 37 10.98 -3.04 -1.58
CA PRO A 37 9.58 -2.91 -1.16
C PRO A 37 9.37 -2.76 0.36
N GLU A 38 10.38 -3.06 1.17
CA GLU A 38 10.36 -2.92 2.63
C GLU A 38 10.65 -1.50 3.13
N SER A 39 11.32 -0.65 2.34
CA SER A 39 11.80 0.67 2.77
C SER A 39 11.62 1.77 1.72
N TYR A 40 10.79 1.52 0.71
CA TYR A 40 10.53 2.48 -0.36
C TYR A 40 9.75 3.71 0.09
N THR A 41 9.96 4.79 -0.66
CA THR A 41 9.19 6.03 -0.53
C THR A 41 8.24 6.24 -1.70
N HIS A 42 8.41 5.54 -2.82
CA HIS A 42 7.59 5.81 -4.00
C HIS A 42 7.44 4.58 -4.91
N ILE A 43 6.50 4.67 -5.86
CA ILE A 43 6.35 3.69 -6.95
C ILE A 43 6.48 4.43 -8.28
N ALA A 44 7.53 4.12 -9.04
CA ALA A 44 7.81 4.76 -10.34
C ALA A 44 7.77 6.30 -10.25
N THR A 45 8.55 6.88 -9.33
CA THR A 45 8.60 8.33 -9.01
C THR A 45 7.29 8.98 -8.54
N ARG A 46 6.22 8.21 -8.31
CA ARG A 46 4.95 8.70 -7.76
C ARG A 46 4.85 8.43 -6.28
N ASP A 47 4.31 9.41 -5.55
CA ASP A 47 4.15 9.37 -4.11
C ASP A 47 3.06 8.38 -3.69
N ILE A 48 3.41 7.11 -3.66
CA ILE A 48 2.49 5.99 -3.45
C ILE A 48 3.11 5.07 -2.41
N ARG A 49 2.33 4.73 -1.38
CA ARG A 49 2.60 3.61 -0.48
C ARG A 49 1.42 2.67 -0.51
N ARG A 50 1.73 1.40 -0.69
CA ARG A 50 0.82 0.27 -0.72
C ARG A 50 0.98 -0.51 0.57
N LEU A 51 -0.15 -0.86 1.17
CA LEU A 51 -0.28 -1.82 2.24
C LEU A 51 -1.20 -2.93 1.74
N ASP A 52 -0.72 -4.16 1.74
CA ASP A 52 -1.54 -5.33 1.43
C ASP A 52 -2.00 -5.98 2.74
N LEU A 53 -3.29 -6.28 2.83
CA LEU A 53 -3.89 -6.99 3.95
C LEU A 53 -4.39 -8.34 3.43
N LEU A 54 -4.05 -9.42 4.12
CA LEU A 54 -4.50 -10.77 3.84
C LEU A 54 -5.04 -11.35 5.13
N TRP A 55 -6.31 -11.72 5.15
CA TRP A 55 -6.91 -12.50 6.21
C TRP A 55 -6.90 -13.96 5.80
N SER A 56 -6.38 -14.84 6.66
CA SER A 56 -6.25 -16.27 6.35
C SER A 56 -6.81 -17.14 7.47
N GLY A 57 -7.43 -18.27 7.11
CA GLY A 57 -7.98 -19.21 8.09
C GLY A 57 -8.97 -18.55 9.04
N LYS A 58 -8.63 -18.51 10.34
CA LYS A 58 -9.52 -17.98 11.40
C LYS A 58 -9.77 -16.47 11.28
N GLU A 59 -8.83 -15.74 10.68
CA GLU A 59 -8.93 -14.28 10.51
C GLU A 59 -10.01 -13.90 9.48
N THR A 60 -10.51 -14.85 8.68
CA THR A 60 -11.57 -14.57 7.69
C THR A 60 -12.86 -14.08 8.34
N ALA A 61 -13.11 -14.43 9.62
CA ALA A 61 -14.23 -13.88 10.38
C ALA A 61 -14.08 -12.36 10.61
N GLU A 62 -12.86 -11.88 10.85
CA GLU A 62 -12.57 -10.45 11.00
C GLU A 62 -12.78 -9.70 9.68
N TYR A 63 -12.43 -10.32 8.56
CA TYR A 63 -12.72 -9.77 7.24
C TYR A 63 -14.23 -9.62 7.00
N ASN A 64 -15.03 -10.62 7.35
CA ASN A 64 -16.49 -10.54 7.19
C ASN A 64 -17.07 -9.39 8.01
N LEU A 65 -16.62 -9.25 9.27
CA LEU A 65 -16.99 -8.11 10.12
C LEU A 65 -16.58 -6.77 9.49
N LEU A 66 -15.38 -6.68 8.93
CA LEU A 66 -14.93 -5.48 8.20
C LEU A 66 -15.88 -5.13 7.04
N ILE A 67 -16.36 -6.11 6.28
CA ILE A 67 -17.29 -5.88 5.17
C ILE A 67 -18.63 -5.37 5.69
N GLU A 68 -19.20 -6.01 6.71
CA GLU A 68 -20.46 -5.56 7.32
C GLU A 68 -20.37 -4.12 7.84
N GLU A 69 -19.26 -3.77 8.51
CA GLU A 69 -19.05 -2.42 9.02
C GLU A 69 -18.85 -1.39 7.89
N ALA A 70 -18.15 -1.76 6.82
CA ALA A 70 -17.99 -0.90 5.65
C ALA A 70 -19.33 -0.66 4.93
N GLU A 71 -20.19 -1.68 4.82
CA GLU A 71 -21.54 -1.56 4.26
C GLU A 71 -22.45 -0.64 5.09
N LYS A 72 -22.44 -0.79 6.41
CA LYS A 72 -23.17 0.11 7.33
C LYS A 72 -22.73 1.56 7.19
N ALA A 73 -21.44 1.78 6.95
CA ALA A 73 -20.86 3.10 6.69
C ALA A 73 -21.07 3.59 5.24
N GLN A 74 -21.61 2.76 4.34
CA GLN A 74 -21.72 3.01 2.90
C GLN A 74 -20.37 3.33 2.24
N GLU A 75 -19.30 2.70 2.72
CA GLU A 75 -17.93 2.88 2.24
C GLU A 75 -17.39 1.60 1.61
N LYS A 76 -16.40 1.74 0.72
CA LYS A 76 -15.62 0.58 0.27
C LYS A 76 -14.68 0.16 1.38
N ALA A 77 -14.52 -1.15 1.60
CA ALA A 77 -13.67 -1.68 2.67
C ALA A 77 -12.25 -1.05 2.76
N PRO A 78 -11.50 -0.82 1.66
CA PRO A 78 -10.20 -0.16 1.76
C PRO A 78 -10.26 1.29 2.28
N GLU A 79 -11.32 2.03 1.95
CA GLU A 79 -11.48 3.41 2.44
C GLU A 79 -11.94 3.42 3.90
N TYR A 80 -12.81 2.48 4.27
CA TYR A 80 -13.20 2.25 5.66
C TYR A 80 -11.99 1.96 6.55
N VAL A 81 -11.09 1.06 6.12
CA VAL A 81 -9.83 0.78 6.84
C VAL A 81 -8.98 2.03 7.00
N LYS A 82 -8.80 2.83 5.93
CA LYS A 82 -8.05 4.10 6.03
C LYS A 82 -8.72 5.07 7.01
N ASN A 83 -10.04 5.14 7.03
CA ASN A 83 -10.78 5.99 7.96
C ASN A 83 -10.59 5.57 9.42
N VAL A 84 -10.63 4.27 9.70
CA VAL A 84 -10.32 3.73 11.04
C VAL A 84 -8.89 4.13 11.46
N LEU A 85 -7.91 3.96 10.57
CA LEU A 85 -6.52 4.37 10.85
C LEU A 85 -6.38 5.88 11.07
N ARG A 86 -7.01 6.72 10.23
CA ARG A 86 -7.02 8.18 10.39
C ARG A 86 -7.60 8.59 11.75
N LYS A 87 -8.71 7.98 12.17
CA LYS A 87 -9.32 8.22 13.48
C LYS A 87 -8.39 7.78 14.62
N HIS A 88 -7.75 6.63 14.49
CA HIS A 88 -6.79 6.12 15.48
C HIS A 88 -5.60 7.08 15.67
N PHE A 89 -4.97 7.53 14.58
CA PHE A 89 -3.83 8.44 14.66
C PHE A 89 -4.20 9.82 15.22
N LYS A 90 -5.39 10.35 14.88
CA LYS A 90 -5.89 11.60 15.47
C LYS A 90 -6.03 11.51 16.99
N ARG A 91 -6.56 10.38 17.51
CA ARG A 91 -6.69 10.16 18.95
C ARG A 91 -5.34 10.09 19.65
N LYS A 92 -4.37 9.38 19.06
CA LYS A 92 -3.01 9.31 19.61
C LYS A 92 -2.29 10.67 19.64
N SER A 93 -2.49 11.52 18.63
CA SER A 93 -1.92 12.87 18.64
C SER A 93 -2.52 13.81 19.70
N SER A 94 -3.67 13.45 20.27
CA SER A 94 -4.35 14.23 21.33
C SER A 94 -4.12 13.70 22.75
N GLU A 95 -3.44 12.57 22.92
CA GLU A 95 -3.04 12.05 24.23
C GLU A 95 -1.70 12.67 24.65
N PRO A 96 -1.56 13.24 25.86
CA PRO A 96 -0.26 13.72 26.35
C PRO A 96 0.69 12.54 26.56
N ALA A 97 1.95 12.72 26.13
CA ALA A 97 3.03 11.74 26.24
C ALA A 97 3.40 11.42 27.68
#